data_AF-X1M859-F1
#
_entry.id   AF-X1M859-F1
#
_cell.length_a   1.000
_cell.length_b   1.000
_cell.length_c   1.000
_cell.angle_alpha   90.00
_cell.angle_beta   90.00
_cell.angle_gamma   90.00
#
_symmetry.space_group_name_H-M   'P 1'
#
loop_
_entity.id
_entity.type
_entity.pdbx_description
1 polymer ?
#
loop_
_entity_poly.entity_id
_entity_poly.type
_entity_poly.pdbx_seq_one_letter_code
_entity_poly.pdbx_strand_id
1 'polypeptide(L)'
;LLALRISALCNDSALKSDGDKYQLLGDPTEGALLVAALKAGLDQRALHEEQPRLAELPFLSEKRYMATLHRAHNGKDRKAVVYVKGAVDRVLAMCGKVLENGIPREMTPEKMAHIENKNLEMASRALRVMALAYAECSPTPEQLSHEHLDGSLTLVGLVGMIDPPRQEAGQAVADCKRAGIKVVMITGDQKATAVAIAEELGLPAGRAVTGLELEKMSDEKLSVEIEKISV
;
A
#
# COMPACT_ATOMS: atom_id res chain seq x y z
N LEU A 1 9.34 4.13 14.10
CA LEU A 1 10.60 4.31 13.33
C LEU A 1 10.82 3.23 12.28
N LEU A 2 10.77 1.93 12.59
CA LEU A 2 11.01 0.87 11.58
C LEU A 2 10.04 0.92 10.38
N ALA A 3 8.74 1.15 10.62
CA ALA A 3 7.77 1.34 9.53
C ALA A 3 8.21 2.45 8.56
N LEU A 4 8.61 3.61 9.07
CA LEU A 4 9.06 4.74 8.25
C LEU A 4 10.41 4.47 7.56
N ARG A 5 11.27 3.63 8.14
CA ARG A 5 12.48 3.15 7.47
C ARG A 5 12.15 2.25 6.28
N ILE A 6 11.18 1.33 6.43
CA ILE A 6 10.64 0.52 5.32
C ILE A 6 10.07 1.44 4.24
N SER A 7 9.28 2.44 4.63
CA SER A 7 8.71 3.45 3.73
C SER A 7 9.76 4.20 2.91
N ALA A 8 10.96 4.42 3.45
CA ALA A 8 12.06 5.09 2.76
C ALA A 8 12.90 4.15 1.88
N LEU A 9 13.24 2.96 2.38
CA LEU A 9 14.16 2.03 1.70
C LEU A 9 13.49 1.19 0.61
N CYS A 10 12.27 0.72 0.86
CA CYS A 10 11.43 0.03 -0.11
C CYS A 10 10.61 1.06 -0.88
N ASN A 11 11.28 1.86 -1.71
CA ASN A 11 10.69 3.01 -2.40
C ASN A 11 11.50 3.38 -3.65
N ASP A 12 10.85 3.55 -4.80
CA ASP A 12 11.51 3.93 -6.05
C ASP A 12 11.40 5.42 -6.36
N SER A 13 10.61 6.14 -5.58
CA SER A 13 10.52 7.59 -5.67
C SER A 13 11.71 8.27 -4.99
N ALA A 14 11.91 9.55 -5.34
CA ALA A 14 12.94 10.38 -4.76
C ALA A 14 12.42 11.79 -4.51
N LEU A 15 12.89 12.41 -3.42
CA LEU A 15 12.67 13.83 -3.15
C LEU A 15 13.92 14.61 -3.54
N LYS A 16 13.76 15.58 -4.44
CA LYS A 16 14.80 16.56 -4.78
C LYS A 16 14.50 17.87 -4.07
N SER A 17 15.39 18.29 -3.19
CA SER A 17 15.34 19.62 -2.58
C SER A 17 15.99 20.64 -3.52
N ASP A 18 15.30 21.77 -3.70
CA ASP A 18 15.79 22.99 -4.34
C ASP A 18 15.49 24.16 -3.37
N GLY A 19 16.42 24.36 -2.43
CA GLY A 19 16.21 25.25 -1.28
C GLY A 19 15.03 24.78 -0.41
N ASP A 20 14.05 25.68 -0.22
CA ASP A 20 12.85 25.42 0.61
C ASP A 20 11.78 24.59 -0.12
N LYS A 21 11.97 24.28 -1.41
CA LYS A 21 11.03 23.50 -2.20
C LYS A 21 11.48 22.06 -2.35
N TYR A 22 10.52 21.15 -2.28
CA TYR A 22 10.72 19.74 -2.59
C TYR A 22 10.00 19.42 -3.89
N GLN A 23 10.71 18.78 -4.81
CA GLN A 23 10.16 18.18 -6.01
C GLN A 23 10.14 16.66 -5.81
N LEU A 24 8.96 16.06 -5.96
CA LEU A 24 8.81 14.62 -6.02
C LEU A 24 9.14 14.11 -7.43
N LEU A 25 9.97 13.08 -7.50
CA LEU A 25 10.21 12.27 -8.69
C LEU A 25 9.69 10.87 -8.41
N GLY A 26 8.73 10.38 -9.19
CA GLY A 26 8.10 9.07 -8.98
C GLY A 26 6.62 9.16 -8.65
N ASP A 27 6.09 8.11 -8.03
CA ASP A 27 4.67 7.96 -7.73
C ASP A 27 4.24 8.77 -6.48
N PRO A 28 3.07 9.44 -6.49
CA PRO A 28 2.57 10.19 -5.33
C PRO A 28 2.41 9.38 -4.04
N THR A 29 1.99 8.11 -4.13
CA THR A 29 1.81 7.21 -2.97
C THR A 29 3.16 6.96 -2.30
N GLU A 30 4.16 6.62 -3.11
CA GLU A 30 5.53 6.44 -2.66
C GLU A 30 6.16 7.74 -2.13
N GLY A 31 5.88 8.87 -2.78
CA GLY A 31 6.30 10.19 -2.34
C GLY A 31 5.75 10.57 -0.97
N ALA A 32 4.48 10.29 -0.69
CA ALA A 32 3.87 10.51 0.61
C ALA A 32 4.59 9.73 1.73
N LEU A 33 4.98 8.49 1.45
CA LEU A 33 5.76 7.64 2.35
C LEU A 33 7.17 8.23 2.61
N LEU A 34 7.84 8.76 1.59
CA LEU A 34 9.14 9.43 1.74
C LEU A 34 9.03 10.70 2.56
N VAL A 35 8.01 11.52 2.31
CA VAL A 35 7.78 12.76 3.08
C VAL A 35 7.53 12.41 4.56
N ALA A 36 6.76 11.36 4.84
CA ALA A 36 6.53 10.90 6.21
C ALA A 36 7.82 10.42 6.89
N ALA A 37 8.68 9.68 6.18
CA ALA A 37 9.98 9.26 6.69
C ALA A 37 10.91 10.45 6.96
N LEU A 38 11.02 11.39 6.01
CA LEU A 38 11.85 12.58 6.13
C LEU A 38 11.42 13.47 7.32
N LYS A 39 10.11 13.66 7.50
CA LYS A 39 9.56 14.39 8.67
C LYS A 39 9.88 13.73 10.01
N ALA A 40 10.15 12.42 10.01
CA ALA A 40 10.60 11.69 11.19
C ALA A 40 12.14 11.64 11.34
N GLY A 41 12.88 12.42 10.53
CA GLY A 41 14.34 12.49 10.56
C GLY A 41 15.04 11.37 9.81
N LEU A 42 14.31 10.61 8.97
CA LEU A 42 14.88 9.53 8.16
C LEU A 42 15.11 10.02 6.72
N ASP A 43 16.33 10.44 6.42
CA ASP A 43 16.73 10.81 5.06
C ASP A 43 17.02 9.56 4.22
N GLN A 44 16.35 9.43 3.07
CA GLN A 44 16.44 8.26 2.20
C GLN A 44 17.87 8.03 1.68
N ARG A 45 18.62 9.10 1.36
CA ARG A 45 19.98 8.97 0.82
C ARG A 45 20.92 8.44 1.89
N ALA A 46 20.88 9.02 3.08
CA ALA A 46 21.64 8.53 4.22
C ALA A 46 21.30 7.06 4.56
N LEU A 47 20.02 6.68 4.48
CA LEU A 47 19.59 5.30 4.69
C LEU A 47 20.13 4.34 3.62
N HIS A 48 20.20 4.77 2.36
CA HIS A 48 20.80 3.95 1.29
C HIS A 48 22.31 3.80 1.42
N GLU A 49 23.02 4.80 1.94
CA GLU A 49 24.45 4.68 2.27
C GLU A 49 24.67 3.68 3.41
N GLU A 50 23.80 3.71 4.42
CA GLU A 50 23.85 2.84 5.60
C GLU A 50 23.41 1.39 5.29
N GLN A 51 22.37 1.23 4.46
CA GLN A 51 21.80 -0.05 4.06
C GLN A 51 21.59 -0.10 2.54
N PRO A 52 22.67 -0.31 1.75
CA PRO A 52 22.58 -0.37 0.30
C PRO A 52 21.58 -1.41 -0.19
N ARG A 53 20.77 -1.03 -1.18
CA ARG A 53 19.86 -1.94 -1.90
C ARG A 53 20.71 -2.90 -2.75
N LEU A 54 20.45 -4.20 -2.60
CA LEU A 54 21.18 -5.28 -3.27
C LEU A 54 20.36 -5.89 -4.42
N ALA A 55 19.04 -5.95 -4.25
CA ALA A 55 18.09 -6.48 -5.24
C ALA A 55 16.69 -5.94 -4.96
N GLU A 56 15.78 -6.13 -5.91
CA GLU A 56 14.37 -5.74 -5.77
C GLU A 56 13.44 -6.67 -6.53
N LEU A 57 12.20 -6.71 -6.07
CA LEU A 57 11.02 -7.14 -6.81
C LEU A 57 10.15 -5.89 -6.95
N PRO A 58 10.12 -5.28 -8.15
CA PRO A 58 9.35 -4.05 -8.37
C PRO A 58 7.86 -4.32 -8.17
N PHE A 59 7.10 -3.24 -7.95
CA PHE A 59 5.66 -3.37 -7.86
C PHE A 59 5.06 -3.88 -9.18
N LEU A 60 4.31 -4.98 -9.10
CA LEU A 60 3.51 -5.52 -10.21
C LEU A 60 2.05 -5.53 -9.78
N SER A 61 1.15 -5.02 -10.63
CA SER A 61 -0.28 -4.90 -10.34
C SER A 61 -0.93 -6.25 -9.98
N GLU A 62 -0.46 -7.34 -10.55
CA GLU A 62 -0.94 -8.70 -10.28
C GLU A 62 -0.49 -9.20 -8.89
N LYS A 63 0.66 -8.73 -8.41
CA LYS A 63 1.25 -9.10 -7.10
C LYS A 63 0.80 -8.16 -5.98
N ARG A 64 0.56 -6.88 -6.30
CA ARG A 64 0.14 -5.81 -5.38
C ARG A 64 1.09 -5.55 -4.21
N TYR A 65 2.38 -5.84 -4.38
CA TYR A 65 3.42 -5.48 -3.42
C TYR A 65 4.76 -5.22 -4.13
N MET A 66 5.66 -4.57 -3.41
CA MET A 66 7.06 -4.36 -3.77
C MET A 66 7.94 -4.94 -2.65
N ALA A 67 9.09 -5.50 -3.00
CA ALA A 67 10.09 -5.95 -2.04
C ALA A 67 11.49 -5.48 -2.44
N THR A 68 12.32 -5.12 -1.46
CA THR A 68 13.71 -4.70 -1.67
C THR A 68 14.62 -5.41 -0.69
N LEU A 69 15.74 -5.93 -1.18
CA LEU A 69 16.77 -6.58 -0.37
C LEU A 69 17.85 -5.55 -0.05
N HIS A 70 18.21 -5.43 1.23
CA HIS A 70 19.21 -4.48 1.71
C HIS A 70 20.27 -5.18 2.56
N ARG A 71 21.49 -4.64 2.55
CA ARG A 71 22.51 -5.04 3.52
C ARG A 71 22.07 -4.64 4.93
N ALA A 72 22.29 -5.50 5.93
CA ALA A 72 21.98 -5.18 7.32
C ALA A 72 22.95 -4.12 7.89
N HIS A 73 22.44 -3.28 8.79
CA HIS A 73 23.11 -2.12 9.43
C HIS A 73 24.53 -2.39 9.97
N ASN A 74 24.83 -3.63 10.39
CA ASN A 74 26.10 -3.96 11.06
C ASN A 74 27.14 -4.69 10.19
N GLY A 75 26.92 -4.85 8.88
CA GLY A 75 27.94 -5.08 7.84
C GLY A 75 28.90 -6.28 7.91
N LYS A 76 29.05 -6.98 9.05
CA LYS A 76 30.12 -7.95 9.31
C LYS A 76 29.75 -9.41 9.04
N ASP A 77 28.47 -9.75 8.91
CA ASP A 77 28.01 -11.17 8.99
C ASP A 77 27.28 -11.71 7.75
N ARG A 78 27.40 -11.11 6.55
CA ARG A 78 26.55 -11.47 5.38
C ARG A 78 25.05 -11.52 5.74
N LYS A 79 24.60 -10.64 6.64
CA LYS A 79 23.19 -10.49 6.99
C LYS A 79 22.55 -9.46 6.07
N ALA A 80 21.36 -9.76 5.61
CA ALA A 80 20.53 -8.87 4.83
C ALA A 80 19.13 -8.79 5.42
N VAL A 81 18.38 -7.80 4.96
CA VAL A 81 16.99 -7.60 5.33
C VAL A 81 16.19 -7.35 4.07
N VAL A 82 15.06 -8.03 3.94
CA VAL A 82 14.06 -7.72 2.92
C VAL A 82 13.05 -6.78 3.53
N TYR A 83 12.75 -5.69 2.86
CA TYR A 83 11.67 -4.77 3.19
C TYR A 83 10.55 -4.89 2.17
N VAL A 84 9.31 -4.97 2.65
CA VAL A 84 8.12 -5.17 1.82
C VAL A 84 7.10 -4.09 2.13
N LYS A 85 6.50 -3.54 1.06
CA LYS A 85 5.28 -2.72 1.15
C LYS A 85 4.26 -3.19 0.13
N GLY A 86 2.97 -3.14 0.46
CA GLY A 86 1.94 -3.54 -0.49
C GLY A 86 0.53 -3.54 0.07
N ALA A 87 -0.39 -4.12 -0.70
CA ALA A 87 -1.76 -4.34 -0.29
C ALA A 87 -1.81 -5.19 1.00
N VAL A 88 -2.69 -4.81 1.92
CA VAL A 88 -2.74 -5.38 3.27
C VAL A 88 -3.00 -6.89 3.25
N ASP A 89 -3.97 -7.33 2.45
CA ASP A 89 -4.31 -8.74 2.27
C ASP A 89 -3.12 -9.56 1.72
N ARG A 90 -2.39 -9.01 0.74
CA ARG A 90 -1.25 -9.70 0.13
C ARG A 90 -0.06 -9.82 1.07
N VAL A 91 0.29 -8.75 1.77
CA VAL A 91 1.43 -8.77 2.71
C VAL A 91 1.10 -9.62 3.93
N LEU A 92 -0.13 -9.54 4.48
CA LEU A 92 -0.56 -10.37 5.61
C LEU A 92 -0.49 -11.86 5.29
N ALA A 93 -0.89 -12.27 4.10
CA ALA A 93 -0.81 -13.68 3.67
C ALA A 93 0.63 -14.23 3.66
N MET A 94 1.64 -13.37 3.57
CA MET A 94 3.06 -13.73 3.61
C MET A 94 3.66 -13.62 5.03
N CYS A 95 2.91 -13.11 6.01
CA CYS A 95 3.43 -12.86 7.36
C CYS A 95 3.24 -14.07 8.29
N GLY A 96 4.35 -14.68 8.73
CA GLY A 96 4.35 -15.64 9.83
C GLY A 96 4.43 -14.98 11.21
N LYS A 97 4.79 -13.69 11.28
CA LYS A 97 4.97 -12.94 12.53
C LYS A 97 4.41 -11.53 12.44
N VAL A 98 4.19 -10.91 13.59
CA VAL A 98 3.90 -9.48 13.78
C VAL A 98 4.88 -8.91 14.82
N LEU A 99 5.31 -7.68 14.61
CA LEU A 99 6.19 -6.97 15.54
C LEU A 99 5.37 -6.31 16.65
N GLU A 100 5.54 -6.76 17.88
CA GLU A 100 4.85 -6.23 19.05
C GLU A 100 5.87 -5.64 20.02
N ASN A 101 5.80 -4.33 20.28
CA ASN A 101 6.74 -3.62 21.17
C ASN A 101 8.22 -3.86 20.82
N GLY A 102 8.52 -3.96 19.52
CA GLY A 102 9.88 -4.22 19.01
C GLY A 102 10.30 -5.70 19.04
N ILE A 103 9.42 -6.61 19.43
CA ILE A 103 9.70 -8.05 19.51
C ILE A 103 8.84 -8.80 18.48
N PRO A 104 9.44 -9.55 17.54
CA PRO A 104 8.67 -10.39 16.64
C PRO A 104 7.94 -11.50 17.39
N ARG A 105 6.63 -11.64 17.14
CA ARG A 105 5.77 -12.66 17.72
C ARG A 105 5.00 -13.36 16.60
N GLU A 106 4.82 -14.66 16.75
CA GLU A 106 3.49 -15.29 16.63
C GLU A 106 2.40 -14.60 15.79
N MET A 107 2.25 -14.80 14.47
CA MET A 107 1.02 -14.35 13.80
C MET A 107 -0.10 -15.36 14.04
N THR A 108 -0.93 -15.11 15.06
CA THR A 108 -2.10 -15.95 15.36
C THR A 108 -3.33 -15.50 14.55
N PRO A 109 -4.35 -16.36 14.37
CA PRO A 109 -5.59 -15.96 13.70
C PRO A 109 -6.26 -14.74 14.33
N GLU A 110 -6.21 -14.61 15.66
CA GLU A 110 -6.80 -13.47 16.39
C GLU A 110 -6.07 -12.16 16.07
N LYS A 111 -4.73 -12.22 15.96
CA LYS A 111 -3.91 -11.06 15.58
C LYS A 111 -4.17 -10.66 14.14
N MET A 112 -4.25 -11.64 13.24
CA MET A 112 -4.57 -11.41 11.84
C MET A 112 -5.94 -10.71 11.70
N ALA A 113 -6.97 -11.25 12.35
CA ALA A 113 -8.30 -10.64 12.36
C ALA A 113 -8.30 -9.23 12.98
N HIS A 114 -7.51 -9.00 14.03
CA HIS A 114 -7.34 -7.67 14.60
C HIS A 114 -6.76 -6.65 13.59
N ILE A 115 -5.74 -7.05 12.84
CA ILE A 115 -5.10 -6.19 11.83
C ILE A 115 -6.05 -5.94 10.65
N GLU A 116 -6.78 -6.94 10.20
CA GLU A 116 -7.80 -6.80 9.16
C GLU A 116 -8.91 -5.82 9.57
N ASN A 117 -9.38 -5.91 10.82
CA ASN A 117 -10.34 -4.95 11.37
C ASN A 117 -9.78 -3.51 11.38
N LYS A 118 -8.49 -3.34 11.73
CA LYS A 118 -7.83 -2.03 11.66
C LYS A 118 -7.67 -1.51 10.23
N ASN A 119 -7.41 -2.39 9.26
CA ASN A 119 -7.42 -2.03 7.85
C ASN A 119 -8.80 -1.51 7.43
N LEU A 120 -9.89 -2.20 7.81
CA LEU A 120 -11.25 -1.77 7.50
C LEU A 120 -11.62 -0.43 8.16
N GLU A 121 -11.23 -0.22 9.42
CA GLU A 121 -11.43 1.05 10.13
C GLU A 121 -10.71 2.23 9.45
N MET A 122 -9.50 1.98 8.93
CA MET A 122 -8.77 3.00 8.18
C MET A 122 -9.39 3.24 6.80
N ALA A 123 -9.76 2.18 6.09
CA ALA A 123 -10.37 2.25 4.76
C ALA A 123 -11.74 2.94 4.77
N SER A 124 -12.56 2.72 5.80
CA SER A 124 -13.86 3.39 5.95
C SER A 124 -13.75 4.91 6.14
N ARG A 125 -12.55 5.40 6.46
CA ARG A 125 -12.21 6.82 6.54
C ARG A 125 -11.56 7.34 5.24
N ALA A 126 -11.83 6.67 4.12
CA ALA A 126 -11.27 6.97 2.81
C ALA A 126 -9.72 6.95 2.74
N LEU A 127 -9.05 6.25 3.66
CA LEU A 127 -7.61 6.09 3.59
C LEU A 127 -7.24 4.96 2.62
N ARG A 128 -6.27 5.21 1.74
CA ARG A 128 -5.51 4.17 1.04
C ARG A 128 -4.55 3.55 2.06
N VAL A 129 -4.75 2.27 2.36
CA VAL A 129 -3.98 1.55 3.38
C VAL A 129 -2.99 0.59 2.74
N MET A 130 -1.75 0.60 3.25
CA MET A 130 -0.70 -0.35 2.87
C MET A 130 -0.12 -1.02 4.12
N ALA A 131 0.31 -2.27 3.97
CA ALA A 131 1.05 -2.99 4.98
C ALA A 131 2.56 -2.86 4.74
N LEU A 132 3.32 -2.76 5.83
CA LEU A 132 4.78 -2.71 5.83
C LEU A 132 5.31 -3.91 6.63
N ALA A 133 6.24 -4.64 6.05
CA ALA A 133 6.81 -5.83 6.66
C ALA A 133 8.30 -5.97 6.36
N TYR A 134 8.98 -6.84 7.10
CA TYR A 134 10.37 -7.19 6.84
C TYR A 134 10.65 -8.67 7.07
N ALA A 135 11.72 -9.17 6.48
CA ALA A 135 12.30 -10.47 6.80
C ALA A 135 13.82 -10.34 6.95
N GLU A 136 14.37 -10.95 7.99
CA GLU A 136 15.83 -11.05 8.15
C GLU A 136 16.35 -12.24 7.36
N CYS A 137 17.46 -12.05 6.65
CA CYS A 137 18.09 -13.09 5.86
C CYS A 137 19.51 -13.36 6.36
N SER A 138 19.75 -14.59 6.80
CA SER A 138 21.06 -15.06 7.24
C SER A 138 21.25 -16.53 6.83
N PRO A 139 22.07 -16.82 5.80
CA PRO A 139 22.89 -15.88 5.02
C PRO A 139 22.06 -14.98 4.08
N THR A 140 22.68 -13.95 3.52
CA THR A 140 22.12 -13.15 2.42
C THR A 140 21.83 -14.07 1.23
N PRO A 141 20.61 -14.03 0.65
CA PRO A 141 20.28 -14.85 -0.51
C PRO A 141 21.04 -14.36 -1.75
N GLU A 142 21.36 -15.26 -2.67
CA GLU A 142 22.00 -14.91 -3.94
C GLU A 142 21.05 -14.12 -4.87
N GLN A 143 19.74 -14.37 -4.76
CA GLN A 143 18.69 -13.71 -5.52
C GLN A 143 17.47 -13.47 -4.64
N LEU A 144 16.77 -12.36 -4.86
CA LEU A 144 15.46 -12.10 -4.27
C LEU A 144 14.38 -12.70 -5.18
N SER A 145 13.52 -13.53 -4.63
CA SER A 145 12.38 -14.12 -5.35
C SER A 145 11.14 -14.15 -4.46
N HIS A 146 9.96 -14.27 -5.07
CA HIS A 146 8.68 -14.28 -4.36
C HIS A 146 8.58 -15.44 -3.34
N GLU A 147 9.13 -16.61 -3.67
CA GLU A 147 9.10 -17.80 -2.80
C GLU A 147 9.81 -17.58 -1.46
N HIS A 148 10.79 -16.68 -1.41
CA HIS A 148 11.48 -16.34 -0.17
C HIS A 148 10.61 -15.55 0.82
N LEU A 149 9.49 -14.96 0.38
CA LEU A 149 8.66 -14.09 1.20
C LEU A 149 7.53 -14.84 1.90
N ASP A 150 7.03 -15.92 1.30
CA ASP A 150 5.87 -16.64 1.80
C ASP A 150 6.15 -17.25 3.19
N GLY A 151 5.39 -16.80 4.19
CA GLY A 151 5.51 -17.23 5.59
C GLY A 151 6.73 -16.70 6.35
N SER A 152 7.63 -15.96 5.69
CA SER A 152 8.88 -15.47 6.31
C SER A 152 8.76 -14.05 6.86
N LEU A 153 7.73 -13.30 6.45
CA LEU A 153 7.62 -11.89 6.81
C LEU A 153 7.17 -11.69 8.26
N THR A 154 7.69 -10.62 8.85
CA THR A 154 7.21 -10.01 10.09
C THR A 154 6.51 -8.71 9.75
N LEU A 155 5.20 -8.64 9.98
CA LEU A 155 4.44 -7.40 9.82
C LEU A 155 4.92 -6.36 10.85
N VAL A 156 5.22 -5.15 10.38
CA VAL A 156 5.59 -4.01 11.24
C VAL A 156 4.40 -3.13 11.55
N GLY A 157 3.51 -2.94 10.58
CA GLY A 157 2.30 -2.15 10.77
C GLY A 157 1.62 -1.76 9.46
N LEU A 158 0.53 -1.00 9.61
CA LEU A 158 -0.22 -0.41 8.51
C LEU A 158 0.08 1.09 8.41
N VAL A 159 0.08 1.61 7.19
CA VAL A 159 0.12 3.05 6.91
C VAL A 159 -1.11 3.43 6.11
N GLY A 160 -1.77 4.51 6.51
CA GLY A 160 -2.92 5.07 5.81
C GLY A 160 -2.55 6.43 5.26
N MET A 161 -2.87 6.67 4.00
CA MET A 161 -2.74 7.97 3.37
C MET A 161 -4.05 8.34 2.71
N ILE A 162 -4.38 9.62 2.75
CA ILE A 162 -5.57 10.16 2.10
C ILE A 162 -5.14 10.81 0.80
N ASP A 163 -5.77 10.42 -0.30
CA ASP A 163 -5.77 11.18 -1.55
C ASP A 163 -7.14 11.84 -1.66
N PRO A 164 -7.32 13.04 -1.08
CA PRO A 164 -8.64 13.63 -0.95
C PRO A 164 -9.19 13.97 -2.34
N PRO A 165 -10.50 13.75 -2.58
CA PRO A 165 -11.10 14.18 -3.82
C PRO A 165 -10.94 15.69 -4.02
N ARG A 166 -10.77 16.09 -5.28
CA ARG A 166 -10.75 17.52 -5.64
C ARG A 166 -12.07 18.17 -5.25
N GLN A 167 -12.03 19.42 -4.76
CA GLN A 167 -13.23 20.14 -4.34
C GLN A 167 -14.27 20.21 -5.47
N GLU A 168 -13.82 20.39 -6.70
CA GLU A 168 -14.67 20.42 -7.90
C GLU A 168 -15.32 19.06 -8.24
N ALA A 169 -14.81 17.94 -7.76
CA ALA A 169 -15.32 16.61 -8.11
C ALA A 169 -16.75 16.39 -7.58
N GLY A 170 -17.03 16.80 -6.35
CA GLY A 170 -18.38 16.69 -5.77
C GLY A 170 -19.40 17.54 -6.54
N GLN A 171 -19.02 18.75 -6.95
CA GLN A 171 -19.88 19.61 -7.77
C GLN A 171 -20.16 18.99 -9.15
N ALA A 172 -19.14 18.42 -9.79
CA ALA A 172 -19.30 17.73 -11.06
C ALA A 172 -20.26 16.53 -10.97
N VAL A 173 -20.16 15.73 -9.89
CA VAL A 173 -21.09 14.62 -9.64
C VAL A 173 -22.53 15.14 -9.49
N ALA A 174 -22.73 16.22 -8.74
CA ALA A 174 -24.05 16.83 -8.57
C ALA A 174 -24.63 17.36 -9.90
N ASP A 175 -23.80 17.96 -10.74
CA ASP A 175 -24.20 18.48 -12.05
C ASP A 175 -24.63 17.36 -13.00
N CYS A 176 -23.83 16.30 -13.09
CA CYS A 176 -24.16 15.09 -13.85
C CYS A 176 -25.50 14.49 -13.38
N LYS A 177 -25.70 14.39 -12.06
CA LYS A 177 -26.95 13.87 -11.48
C LYS A 177 -28.16 14.72 -11.87
N ARG A 178 -28.03 16.06 -11.85
CA ARG A 178 -29.10 16.97 -12.30
C ARG A 178 -29.42 16.84 -13.79
N ALA A 179 -28.42 16.50 -14.60
CA ALA A 179 -28.60 16.24 -16.04
C ALA A 179 -29.13 14.83 -16.35
N GLY A 180 -29.38 13.99 -15.35
CA GLY A 180 -29.81 12.60 -15.56
C GLY A 180 -28.70 11.66 -16.02
N ILE A 181 -27.43 12.06 -15.87
CA ILE A 181 -26.26 11.26 -16.24
C ILE A 181 -25.83 10.43 -15.02
N LYS A 182 -25.75 9.11 -15.19
CA LYS A 182 -25.23 8.21 -14.16
C LYS A 182 -23.70 8.30 -14.11
N VAL A 183 -23.18 8.63 -12.93
CA VAL A 183 -21.73 8.61 -12.65
C VAL A 183 -21.36 7.28 -11.99
N VAL A 184 -20.26 6.68 -12.46
CA VAL A 184 -19.68 5.45 -11.91
C VAL A 184 -18.21 5.72 -11.60
N MET A 185 -17.74 5.27 -10.43
CA MET A 185 -16.33 5.33 -10.06
C MET A 185 -15.60 4.09 -10.58
N ILE A 186 -14.38 4.26 -11.10
CA ILE A 186 -13.46 3.17 -11.41
C ILE A 186 -12.13 3.55 -10.75
N THR A 187 -11.65 2.71 -9.83
CA THR A 187 -10.41 2.97 -9.08
C THR A 187 -9.64 1.67 -8.81
N GLY A 188 -8.32 1.78 -8.64
CA GLY A 188 -7.45 0.70 -8.17
C GLY A 188 -7.39 0.56 -6.64
N ASP A 189 -8.16 1.37 -5.91
CA ASP A 189 -8.23 1.31 -4.45
C ASP A 189 -8.92 0.05 -3.92
N GLN A 190 -8.71 -0.20 -2.63
CA GLN A 190 -9.50 -1.21 -1.92
C GLN A 190 -10.99 -0.82 -1.95
N LYS A 191 -11.87 -1.82 -2.12
CA LYS A 191 -13.32 -1.64 -2.23
C LYS A 191 -13.90 -0.75 -1.12
N ALA A 192 -13.48 -0.94 0.13
CA ALA A 192 -13.96 -0.15 1.27
C ALA A 192 -13.57 1.34 1.16
N THR A 193 -12.35 1.64 0.72
CA THR A 193 -11.87 3.00 0.49
C THR A 193 -12.62 3.66 -0.67
N ALA A 194 -12.81 2.94 -1.78
CA ALA A 194 -13.56 3.43 -2.94
C ALA A 194 -15.02 3.76 -2.58
N VAL A 195 -15.68 2.90 -1.80
CA VAL A 195 -17.03 3.15 -1.29
C VAL A 195 -17.07 4.40 -0.41
N ALA A 196 -16.14 4.57 0.52
CA ALA A 196 -16.08 5.75 1.38
C ALA A 196 -15.90 7.05 0.57
N ILE A 197 -15.03 7.06 -0.45
CA ILE A 197 -14.84 8.22 -1.33
C ILE A 197 -16.09 8.46 -2.19
N ALA A 198 -16.74 7.40 -2.69
CA ALA A 198 -17.95 7.52 -3.48
C ALA A 198 -19.10 8.15 -2.69
N GLU A 199 -19.26 7.75 -1.42
CA GLU A 199 -20.22 8.34 -0.49
C GLU A 199 -19.91 9.82 -0.22
N GLU A 200 -18.63 10.17 0.02
CA GLU A 200 -18.20 11.57 0.22
C GLU A 200 -18.49 12.45 -1.00
N LEU A 201 -18.29 11.91 -2.20
CA LEU A 201 -18.57 12.61 -3.47
C LEU A 201 -20.06 12.66 -3.84
N GLY A 202 -20.93 11.97 -3.10
CA GLY A 202 -22.36 11.92 -3.37
C GLY A 202 -22.73 11.11 -4.62
N LEU A 203 -21.94 10.08 -4.95
CA LEU A 203 -22.26 9.15 -6.03
C LEU A 203 -23.61 8.45 -5.76
N PRO A 204 -24.34 8.04 -6.81
CA PRO A 204 -25.57 7.27 -6.63
C PRO A 204 -25.29 5.98 -5.87
N ALA A 205 -26.24 5.59 -5.02
CA ALA A 205 -26.16 4.31 -4.32
C ALA A 205 -26.16 3.17 -5.35
N GLY A 206 -25.24 2.24 -5.17
CA GLY A 206 -25.13 1.07 -6.02
C GLY A 206 -24.11 0.09 -5.47
N ARG A 207 -24.00 -1.06 -6.13
CA ARG A 207 -23.07 -2.11 -5.74
C ARG A 207 -21.65 -1.69 -6.12
N ALA A 208 -20.72 -1.89 -5.19
CA ALA A 208 -19.29 -1.84 -5.46
C ALA A 208 -18.80 -3.22 -5.94
N VAL A 209 -18.05 -3.27 -7.04
CA VAL A 209 -17.56 -4.50 -7.66
C VAL A 209 -16.03 -4.47 -7.73
N THR A 210 -15.38 -5.52 -7.23
CA THR A 210 -13.91 -5.66 -7.33
C THR A 210 -13.50 -6.07 -8.74
N GLY A 211 -12.25 -5.81 -9.13
CA GLY A 211 -11.71 -6.27 -10.42
C GLY A 211 -11.87 -7.78 -10.63
N LEU A 212 -11.65 -8.60 -9.59
CA LEU A 212 -11.85 -10.06 -9.65
C LEU A 212 -13.31 -10.48 -9.85
N GLU A 213 -14.26 -9.71 -9.31
CA GLU A 213 -15.69 -9.95 -9.54
C GLU A 213 -16.07 -9.55 -10.97
N LEU A 214 -15.50 -8.45 -11.48
CA LEU A 214 -15.74 -7.92 -12.83
C LEU A 214 -15.18 -8.86 -13.90
N GLU A 215 -13.95 -9.36 -13.75
CA GLU A 215 -13.31 -10.31 -14.67
C GLU A 215 -14.08 -11.64 -14.80
N LYS A 216 -14.88 -11.99 -13.79
CA LYS A 216 -15.74 -13.19 -13.80
C LYS A 216 -17.10 -12.94 -14.45
N MET A 217 -17.43 -11.71 -14.84
CA MET A 217 -18.66 -11.37 -15.54
C MET A 217 -18.45 -11.53 -17.05
N SER A 218 -19.43 -12.11 -17.74
CA SER A 218 -19.50 -12.00 -19.20
C SER A 218 -20.02 -10.62 -19.59
N ASP A 219 -19.81 -10.21 -20.84
CA ASP A 219 -20.30 -8.94 -21.38
C ASP A 219 -21.83 -8.82 -21.25
N GLU A 220 -22.56 -9.92 -21.45
CA GLU A 220 -24.02 -9.94 -21.29
C GLU A 220 -24.42 -9.70 -19.84
N LYS A 221 -23.72 -10.34 -18.89
CA LYS A 221 -23.97 -10.14 -17.46
C LYS A 221 -23.64 -8.72 -17.04
N LEU A 222 -22.51 -8.18 -17.50
CA LEU A 222 -22.10 -6.81 -17.22
C LEU A 222 -23.11 -5.81 -17.77
N SER A 223 -23.58 -5.98 -19.01
CA SER A 223 -24.58 -5.10 -19.62
C SER A 223 -25.89 -5.02 -18.83
N VAL A 224 -26.27 -6.09 -18.11
CA VAL A 224 -27.47 -6.11 -17.26
C VAL A 224 -27.19 -5.54 -15.86
N GLU A 225 -26.00 -5.81 -15.32
CA GLU A 225 -25.63 -5.42 -13.96
C GLU A 225 -25.10 -3.99 -13.86
N ILE A 226 -24.57 -3.39 -14.94
CA ILE A 226 -23.93 -2.07 -14.93
C ILE A 226 -24.85 -0.98 -14.40
N GLU A 227 -26.16 -1.09 -14.62
CA GLU A 227 -27.18 -0.18 -14.10
C GLU A 227 -27.27 -0.20 -12.56
N LYS A 228 -26.82 -1.27 -11.91
CA LYS A 228 -26.80 -1.43 -10.45
C LYS A 228 -25.42 -1.20 -9.84
N ILE A 229 -24.39 -1.00 -10.65
CA ILE A 229 -23.00 -0.78 -10.22
C ILE A 229 -22.72 0.72 -10.12
N SER A 230 -21.99 1.14 -9.10
CA SER A 230 -21.60 2.55 -8.92
C SER A 230 -20.12 2.74 -8.57
N VAL A 231 -19.43 1.66 -8.20
CA VAL A 231 -18.00 1.62 -7.86
C VAL A 231 -17.39 0.30 -8.33
#